data_AF-A0A524ISS5-F1
#
_entry.id   AF-A0A524ISS5-F1
#
_cell.length_a   1.000
_cell.length_b   1.000
_cell.length_c   1.000
_cell.angle_alpha   90.00
_cell.angle_beta   90.00
_cell.angle_gamma   90.00
#
_symmetry.space_group_name_H-M   'P 1'
#
loop_
_entity.id
_entity.type
_entity.pdbx_description
1 polymer ?
#
loop_
_entity_poly.entity_id
_entity_poly.type
_entity_poly.pdbx_seq_one_letter_code
_entity_poly.pdbx_strand_id
1 'polypeptide(L)'
;MNARTSARRASALRWESLCRQCGVCCYEKRYTGIFSLYTDLSSPCRHLDTKTRHCKVYESRFRVCGDCRKMTIIHALFASYLPADCGYVQRYRGLFKKRRD
;
A
#
# COMPACT_ATOMS: atom_id res chain seq x y z
N MET A 1 -9.84 -29.09 5.46
CA MET A 1 -9.34 -27.82 4.86
C MET A 1 -9.17 -28.03 3.35
N ASN A 2 -9.76 -27.20 2.48
CA ASN A 2 -9.78 -27.40 1.02
C ASN A 2 -8.52 -26.81 0.35
N ALA A 3 -7.90 -27.53 -0.59
CA ALA A 3 -6.73 -27.12 -1.35
C ALA A 3 -6.89 -25.73 -2.03
N ARG A 4 -8.09 -25.38 -2.50
CA ARG A 4 -8.39 -24.05 -3.08
C ARG A 4 -8.25 -22.92 -2.06
N THR A 5 -8.60 -23.16 -0.81
CA THR A 5 -8.45 -22.18 0.28
C THR A 5 -6.98 -21.95 0.62
N SER A 6 -6.18 -23.02 0.61
CA SER A 6 -4.74 -22.96 0.86
C SER A 6 -3.99 -22.17 -0.22
N ALA A 7 -4.29 -22.41 -1.50
CA ALA A 7 -3.66 -21.68 -2.62
C ALA A 7 -3.97 -20.17 -2.58
N ARG A 8 -5.21 -19.79 -2.28
CA ARG A 8 -5.60 -18.37 -2.15
C ARG A 8 -4.86 -17.66 -1.01
N ARG A 9 -4.66 -18.34 0.12
CA ARG A 9 -3.87 -17.81 1.24
C ARG A 9 -2.40 -17.62 0.87
N ALA A 10 -1.80 -18.59 0.19
CA ALA A 10 -0.43 -18.48 -0.30
C ALA A 10 -0.27 -17.28 -1.25
N SER A 11 -1.20 -17.09 -2.20
CA SER A 11 -1.20 -15.92 -3.08
C SER A 11 -1.34 -14.60 -2.32
N ALA A 12 -2.19 -14.55 -1.29
CA ALA A 12 -2.33 -13.36 -0.45
C ALA A 12 -1.06 -13.08 0.36
N LEU A 13 -0.42 -14.09 0.95
CA LEU A 13 0.83 -13.93 1.68
C LEU A 13 1.97 -13.45 0.76
N ARG A 14 2.06 -13.98 -0.46
CA ARG A 14 3.02 -13.52 -1.47
C ARG A 14 2.74 -12.09 -1.94
N TRP A 15 1.50 -11.64 -1.90
CA TRP A 15 1.16 -10.25 -2.21
C TRP A 15 1.57 -9.31 -1.07
N GLU A 16 1.27 -9.69 0.17
CA GLU A 16 1.59 -8.91 1.35
C GLU A 16 3.11 -8.82 1.59
N SER A 17 3.89 -9.83 1.20
CA SER A 17 5.36 -9.80 1.28
C SER A 17 6.02 -8.75 0.37
N LEU A 18 5.28 -8.16 -0.58
CA LEU A 18 5.76 -7.03 -1.37
C LEU A 18 5.74 -5.71 -0.59
N CYS A 19 5.01 -5.64 0.52
CA CYS A 19 4.95 -4.43 1.33
C CYS A 19 6.31 -4.16 2.00
N ARG A 20 6.91 -3.00 1.68
CA ARG A 20 8.15 -2.52 2.33
C ARG A 20 7.90 -1.56 3.49
N GLN A 21 6.67 -1.55 4.02
CA GLN A 21 6.29 -0.71 5.17
C GLN A 21 6.64 0.79 4.99
N CYS A 22 6.49 1.32 3.76
CA CYS A 22 6.76 2.73 3.45
C CYS A 22 5.81 3.73 4.17
N GLY A 23 4.75 3.25 4.82
CA GLY A 23 3.78 4.05 5.57
C GLY A 23 2.79 4.84 4.72
N VAL A 24 3.05 5.09 3.43
CA VAL A 24 2.21 5.97 2.59
C VAL A 24 0.75 5.52 2.51
N CYS A 25 0.46 4.22 2.47
CA CYS A 25 -0.92 3.74 2.44
C CYS A 25 -1.72 4.05 3.72
N CYS A 26 -1.06 4.41 4.82
CA CYS A 26 -1.69 4.74 6.09
C CYS A 26 -2.03 6.24 6.23
N TYR A 27 -1.74 7.06 5.24
CA TYR A 27 -2.14 8.47 5.23
C TYR A 27 -3.40 8.66 4.38
N GLU A 28 -4.20 9.66 4.74
CA GLU A 28 -5.41 10.01 4.00
C GLU A 28 -5.12 10.27 2.51
N LYS A 29 -6.07 9.88 1.65
CA LYS A 29 -6.03 10.17 0.22
C LYS A 29 -7.09 11.21 -0.09
N ARG A 30 -6.66 12.35 -0.61
CA ARG A 30 -7.54 13.48 -0.94
C ARG A 30 -7.49 13.78 -2.42
N TYR A 31 -8.61 14.23 -2.96
CA TYR A 31 -8.67 14.71 -4.32
C TYR A 31 -8.20 16.17 -4.40
N THR A 32 -7.50 16.49 -5.46
CA THR A 32 -7.19 17.85 -5.89
C THR A 32 -7.73 18.03 -7.31
N GLY A 33 -8.64 19.00 -7.47
CA GLY A 33 -9.44 19.12 -8.69
C GLY A 33 -10.33 17.90 -8.95
N ILE A 34 -10.56 17.61 -10.23
CA ILE A 34 -11.56 16.61 -10.66
C ILE A 34 -11.00 15.17 -10.66
N PHE A 35 -9.71 14.99 -10.96
CA PHE A 35 -9.15 13.66 -11.26
C PHE A 35 -7.90 13.27 -10.46
N SER A 36 -7.26 14.20 -9.76
CA SER A 36 -5.97 13.93 -9.15
C SER A 36 -6.13 13.53 -7.69
N LEU A 37 -5.65 12.36 -7.31
CA LEU A 37 -5.57 11.93 -5.91
C LEU A 37 -4.14 12.14 -5.40
N TYR A 38 -4.00 12.75 -4.23
CA TYR A 38 -2.71 12.90 -3.53
C TYR A 38 -2.78 12.30 -2.13
N THR A 39 -1.60 12.08 -1.54
CA THR A 39 -1.48 11.65 -0.15
C THR A 39 -1.34 12.87 0.75
N ASP A 40 -2.26 13.07 1.69
CA ASP A 40 -2.12 14.08 2.73
C ASP A 40 -1.23 13.54 3.87
N LEU A 41 0.04 13.95 3.88
CA LEU A 41 1.02 13.53 4.89
C LEU A 41 0.78 14.15 6.28
N SER A 42 -0.10 15.15 6.40
CA SER A 42 -0.48 15.74 7.69
C SER A 42 -1.57 14.93 8.41
N SER A 43 -2.22 14.01 7.70
CA SER A 43 -3.37 13.23 8.21
C SER A 43 -3.04 11.73 8.26
N PRO A 44 -2.22 11.27 9.23
CA PRO A 44 -1.92 9.85 9.42
C PRO A 44 -3.10 9.09 10.05
N CYS A 45 -3.24 7.82 9.67
CA CYS A 45 -4.10 6.88 10.38
C CYS A 45 -3.66 6.77 11.84
N ARG A 46 -4.63 6.68 12.76
CA ARG A 46 -4.39 6.48 14.21
C ARG A 46 -3.50 5.28 14.58
N HIS A 47 -3.37 4.30 13.70
CA HIS A 47 -2.56 3.11 13.92
C HIS A 47 -1.16 3.18 13.30
N LEU A 48 -0.86 4.23 12.55
CA LEU A 48 0.49 4.47 12.04
C LEU A 48 1.39 4.96 13.18
N ASP A 49 2.55 4.35 13.32
CA ASP A 49 3.67 4.97 14.01
C ASP A 49 4.43 5.83 12.99
N THR A 50 4.36 7.16 13.14
CA THR A 50 4.94 8.11 12.21
C THR A 50 6.47 8.17 12.28
N LYS A 51 7.08 7.71 13.38
CA LYS A 51 8.55 7.65 13.52
C LYS A 51 9.12 6.47 12.76
N THR A 52 8.53 5.29 12.92
CA THR A 52 8.98 4.05 12.25
C THR A 52 8.35 3.86 10.87
N ARG A 53 7.26 4.58 10.57
CA ARG A 53 6.38 4.41 9.39
C ARG A 53 5.61 3.09 9.37
N HIS A 54 5.59 2.35 10.48
CA HIS A 54 4.96 1.05 10.57
C HIS A 54 3.51 1.15 11.04
N CYS A 55 2.63 0.36 10.41
CA CYS A 55 1.27 0.18 10.92
C CYS A 55 1.30 -0.83 12.07
N LYS A 56 0.90 -0.38 13.27
CA LYS A 56 0.90 -1.18 14.50
C LYS A 56 -0.07 -2.37 14.46
N VAL A 57 -1.02 -2.36 13.52
CA VAL A 57 -2.06 -3.39 13.36
C VAL A 57 -2.07 -3.96 11.94
N TYR A 58 -0.93 -4.00 11.24
CA TYR A 58 -0.89 -4.32 9.80
C TYR A 58 -1.60 -5.65 9.44
N GLU A 59 -1.43 -6.70 10.22
CA GLU A 59 -2.04 -8.01 9.96
C GLU A 59 -3.57 -8.01 10.14
N SER A 60 -4.07 -7.21 11.08
CA SER A 60 -5.50 -7.10 11.42
C SER A 60 -6.15 -5.81 10.90
N ARG A 61 -5.44 -5.03 10.07
CA ARG A 61 -5.81 -3.66 9.69
C ARG A 61 -7.20 -3.51 9.10
N PHE A 62 -7.66 -4.49 8.31
CA PHE A 62 -8.99 -4.47 7.71
C PHE A 62 -10.12 -4.80 8.70
N ARG A 63 -9.80 -5.38 9.85
CA ARG A 63 -10.75 -5.64 10.93
C ARG A 63 -10.84 -4.46 11.89
N VAL A 64 -9.71 -3.80 12.15
CA VAL A 64 -9.59 -2.73 13.15
C VAL A 64 -9.87 -1.34 12.57
N CYS A 65 -9.55 -1.10 11.30
CA CYS A 65 -9.70 0.19 10.63
C CYS A 65 -10.60 0.05 9.39
N GLY A 66 -11.82 0.60 9.47
CA GLY A 66 -12.80 0.56 8.38
C GLY A 66 -12.34 1.30 7.12
N ASP A 67 -11.52 2.33 7.28
CA ASP A 67 -10.97 3.12 6.17
C ASP A 67 -9.77 2.45 5.50
N CYS A 68 -9.24 1.37 6.06
CA CYS A 68 -8.10 0.67 5.48
C CYS A 68 -8.52 -0.02 4.18
N ARG A 69 -7.95 0.41 3.06
CA ARG A 69 -8.24 -0.14 1.72
C ARG A 69 -7.18 -1.17 1.31
N LYS A 70 -7.62 -2.22 0.63
CA LYS A 70 -6.73 -3.25 0.09
C LYS A 70 -5.84 -2.65 -1.00
N MET A 71 -4.54 -2.93 -0.92
CA MET A 71 -3.63 -2.66 -2.01
C MET A 71 -3.91 -3.67 -3.12
N THR A 72 -4.33 -3.20 -4.29
CA THR A 72 -4.62 -4.04 -5.46
C THR A 72 -3.52 -3.90 -6.50
N ILE A 73 -3.49 -4.81 -7.46
CA ILE A 73 -2.59 -4.68 -8.62
C ILE A 73 -2.86 -3.40 -9.41
N ILE A 74 -4.12 -2.98 -9.51
CA ILE A 74 -4.50 -1.73 -10.19
C ILE A 74 -3.90 -0.51 -9.47
N HIS A 75 -3.97 -0.47 -8.13
CA HIS A 75 -3.27 0.57 -7.36
C HIS A 75 -1.76 0.50 -7.60
N ALA A 76 -1.17 -0.69 -7.52
CA ALA A 76 0.27 -0.88 -7.74
C ALA A 76 0.72 -0.39 -9.12
N LEU A 77 -0.11 -0.49 -10.16
CA LEU A 77 0.20 -0.06 -11.53
C LEU A 77 -0.09 1.42 -11.79
N PHE A 78 -1.22 1.96 -11.29
CA PHE A 78 -1.76 3.24 -11.78
C PHE A 78 -1.95 4.32 -10.72
N ALA A 79 -1.93 4.00 -9.43
CA ALA A 79 -2.12 5.02 -8.38
C ALA A 79 -0.96 6.03 -8.35
N SER A 80 -1.21 7.25 -8.81
CA SER A 80 -0.21 8.35 -8.86
C SER A 80 0.33 8.73 -7.49
N TYR A 81 -0.45 8.56 -6.43
CA TYR A 81 -0.10 8.94 -5.05
C TYR A 81 0.87 7.99 -4.34
N LEU A 82 1.25 6.86 -4.96
CA LEU A 82 2.21 5.92 -4.39
C LEU A 82 3.65 6.29 -4.78
N PRO A 83 4.59 6.32 -3.82
CA PRO A 83 5.96 6.71 -4.10
C PRO A 83 6.73 5.60 -4.81
N ALA A 84 7.85 5.98 -5.44
CA ALA A 84 8.72 5.05 -6.16
C ALA A 84 9.37 3.98 -5.25
N ASP A 85 9.54 4.26 -3.97
CA ASP A 85 10.11 3.33 -2.98
C ASP A 85 9.07 2.34 -2.42
N CYS A 86 7.78 2.50 -2.72
CA CYS A 86 6.76 1.53 -2.34
C CYS A 86 7.04 0.17 -2.99
N GLY A 87 7.10 -0.91 -2.20
CA GLY A 87 7.51 -2.23 -2.72
C GLY A 87 6.58 -2.78 -3.82
N TYR A 88 5.29 -2.46 -3.77
CA TYR A 88 4.34 -2.76 -4.86
C TYR A 88 4.69 -1.97 -6.14
N VAL A 89 4.97 -0.67 -6.01
CA VAL A 89 5.38 0.18 -7.14
C VAL A 89 6.69 -0.31 -7.73
N GLN A 90 7.69 -0.63 -6.91
CA GLN A 90 8.95 -1.20 -7.39
C GLN A 90 8.74 -2.51 -8.16
N ARG A 91 7.84 -3.37 -7.68
CA ARG A 91 7.59 -4.67 -8.33
C ARG A 91 6.87 -4.56 -9.66
N TYR A 92 6.00 -3.55 -9.84
CA TYR A 92 5.08 -3.48 -10.98
C TYR A 92 5.29 -2.28 -11.91
N ARG A 93 5.86 -1.17 -11.43
CA ARG A 93 6.28 -0.01 -12.25
C ARG A 93 7.80 0.07 -12.43
N GLY A 94 8.57 -0.78 -11.75
CA GLY A 94 10.04 -0.79 -11.75
C GLY A 94 10.72 -1.05 -13.10
N LEU A 95 9.95 -1.22 -14.18
CA LEU A 95 10.46 -1.18 -15.56
C LEU A 95 10.87 0.24 -16.00
N PHE A 96 10.51 1.29 -15.25
CA PHE A 96 10.88 2.68 -15.56
C PHE A 96 12.09 3.19 -14.75
N LYS A 97 13.02 2.31 -14.37
CA LYS A 97 14.28 2.72 -13.74
C LYS A 97 15.17 3.41 -14.80
N LYS A 98 14.90 4.68 -15.10
CA LYS A 98 15.93 5.57 -15.64
C LYS A 98 16.96 5.71 -14.50
N ARG A 99 18.19 5.25 -14.75
CA ARG A 99 19.33 5.60 -13.90
C ARG A 99 19.30 7.12 -13.74
N ARG A 100 19.19 7.59 -12.49
CA ARG A 100 19.51 8.98 -12.17
C ARG A 100 21.02 8.99 -12.00
N ASP A 101 21.66 9.70 -12.92
CA ASP A 101 23.05 10.10 -12.86
C ASP A 101 23.33 10.90 -11.57
#